data_AF-A0A845YAK4-F1
#
_entry.id   AF-A0A845YAK4-F1
#
_cell.length_a   1.000
_cell.length_b   1.000
_cell.length_c   1.000
_cell.angle_alpha   90.00
_cell.angle_beta   90.00
_cell.angle_gamma   90.00
#
_symmetry.space_group_name_H-M   'P 1'
#
loop_
_entity.id
_entity.type
_entity.pdbx_description
1 polymer ?
#
loop_
_entity_poly.entity_id
_entity_poly.type
_entity_poly.pdbx_seq_one_letter_code
_entity_poly.pdbx_strand_id
1 'polypeptide(L)'
;MLTQEQRQPEPYWLTILRLLRWNKPAGRLILMVPALWAVFLAAAGEPPLPLVGVIILGSLVTSAAGCVINDLWDRNIDPQVARTRDRPLASRALSIQVGIVVALVAMGCAGVLALYLNPFTFWL
;
A
#
# COMPACT_ATOMS: atom_id res chain seq x y z
N MET A 1 -36.96 -9.42 -15.30
CA MET A 1 -36.47 -8.44 -14.31
C MET A 1 -35.33 -9.10 -13.56
N LEU A 2 -34.08 -8.79 -13.89
CA LEU A 2 -32.93 -9.30 -13.13
C LEU A 2 -32.98 -8.64 -11.76
N THR A 3 -33.12 -9.45 -10.72
CA THR A 3 -33.01 -9.05 -9.32
C THR A 3 -31.69 -8.31 -9.16
N GLN A 4 -31.76 -6.99 -9.03
CA GLN A 4 -30.63 -6.20 -8.59
C GLN A 4 -30.37 -6.65 -7.15
N GLU A 5 -29.45 -7.58 -6.95
CA GLU A 5 -28.89 -7.88 -5.63
C GLU A 5 -28.47 -6.54 -5.03
N GLN A 6 -29.24 -6.06 -4.06
CA GLN A 6 -28.91 -4.87 -3.28
C GLN A 6 -27.63 -5.20 -2.51
N ARG A 7 -26.49 -4.95 -3.14
CA ARG A 7 -25.16 -5.08 -2.53
C ARG A 7 -25.16 -4.16 -1.32
N GLN A 8 -25.30 -4.74 -0.13
CA GLN A 8 -25.18 -4.01 1.12
C GLN A 8 -23.89 -3.18 1.04
N PRO A 9 -23.93 -1.86 1.35
CA PRO A 9 -22.74 -1.03 1.27
C PRO A 9 -21.67 -1.64 2.17
N GLU A 10 -20.51 -2.00 1.59
CA GLU A 10 -19.41 -2.53 2.40
C GLU A 10 -19.05 -1.52 3.50
N PRO A 11 -18.72 -2.00 4.70
CA PRO A 11 -18.36 -1.09 5.78
C PRO A 11 -17.12 -0.29 5.39
N TYR A 12 -17.13 1.00 5.73
CA TYR A 12 -16.16 1.98 5.24
C TYR A 12 -14.69 1.58 5.46
N TRP A 13 -14.39 0.98 6.61
CA TRP A 13 -13.05 0.50 6.96
C TRP A 13 -12.59 -0.64 6.03
N LEU A 14 -13.48 -1.51 5.58
CA LEU A 14 -13.17 -2.60 4.65
C LEU A 14 -12.84 -2.06 3.26
N THR A 15 -13.53 -0.99 2.84
CA THR A 15 -13.23 -0.28 1.61
C THR A 15 -11.84 0.36 1.66
N ILE A 16 -11.44 0.93 2.81
CA ILE A 16 -10.08 1.42 3.04
C ILE A 16 -9.05 0.27 3.01
N LEU A 17 -9.33 -0.86 3.65
CA LEU A 17 -8.44 -2.03 3.59
C LEU A 17 -8.22 -2.54 2.16
N ARG A 18 -9.27 -2.50 1.32
CA ARG A 18 -9.18 -2.81 -0.11
C ARG A 18 -8.36 -1.78 -0.87
N LEU A 19 -8.50 -0.49 -0.55
CA LEU A 19 -7.70 0.59 -1.14
C LEU A 19 -6.20 0.40 -0.84
N LEU A 20 -5.86 0.06 0.39
CA LEU A 20 -4.50 -0.26 0.84
C LEU A 20 -3.99 -1.61 0.29
N ARG A 21 -4.86 -2.39 -0.36
CA ARG A 21 -4.65 -3.78 -0.79
C ARG A 21 -4.17 -4.70 0.33
N TRP A 22 -4.56 -4.42 1.58
CA TRP A 22 -4.19 -5.24 2.74
C TRP A 22 -4.91 -6.59 2.77
N ASN A 23 -5.94 -6.76 1.95
CA ASN A 23 -6.57 -8.05 1.67
C ASN A 23 -5.76 -8.97 0.72
N LYS A 24 -4.75 -8.45 0.00
CA LYS A 24 -3.94 -9.24 -0.96
C LYS A 24 -2.46 -9.21 -0.59
N PRO A 25 -1.85 -10.32 -0.13
CA PRO A 25 -0.47 -10.30 0.36
C PRO A 25 0.58 -10.19 -0.75
N ALA A 26 0.29 -10.69 -1.95
CA ALA A 26 1.27 -10.85 -3.03
C ALA A 26 2.06 -9.56 -3.36
N GLY A 27 1.38 -8.43 -3.52
CA GLY A 27 2.03 -7.16 -3.90
C GLY A 27 3.03 -6.63 -2.85
N ARG A 28 2.79 -6.93 -1.57
CA ARG A 28 3.65 -6.50 -0.46
C ARG A 28 4.88 -7.38 -0.34
N LEU A 29 4.73 -8.68 -0.60
CA LEU A 29 5.83 -9.64 -0.58
C LEU A 29 6.90 -9.31 -1.64
N ILE A 30 6.48 -8.78 -2.80
CA ILE A 30 7.41 -8.38 -3.87
C ILE A 30 8.37 -7.29 -3.41
N LEU A 31 7.94 -6.37 -2.53
CA LEU A 31 8.81 -5.34 -1.95
C LEU A 31 9.59 -5.87 -0.75
N MET A 32 8.92 -6.63 0.12
CA MET A 32 9.47 -7.04 1.41
C MET A 32 10.56 -8.11 1.27
N VAL A 33 10.33 -9.15 0.47
CA VAL A 33 11.25 -10.29 0.35
C VAL A 33 12.65 -9.88 -0.14
N PRO A 34 12.80 -9.13 -1.26
CA PRO A 34 14.13 -8.73 -1.70
C PRO A 34 14.81 -7.77 -0.71
N ALA A 35 14.07 -6.88 -0.04
CA ALA A 35 14.63 -6.00 0.98
C ALA A 35 15.15 -6.78 2.22
N LEU A 36 14.40 -7.79 2.66
CA LEU A 36 14.82 -8.67 3.76
C LEU A 36 16.04 -9.52 3.38
N TRP A 37 16.10 -10.03 2.15
CA TRP A 37 17.29 -10.74 1.68
C TRP A 37 18.51 -9.82 1.59
N ALA A 38 18.33 -8.58 1.12
CA ALA A 38 19.41 -7.61 1.04
C ALA A 38 20.02 -7.32 2.42
N VAL A 39 19.20 -7.07 3.45
CA VAL A 39 19.73 -6.81 4.80
C VAL A 39 20.34 -8.06 5.43
N PHE A 40 19.77 -9.24 5.19
CA PHE A 40 20.30 -10.50 5.70
C PHE A 40 21.70 -10.77 5.15
N LEU A 41 21.89 -10.61 3.84
CA LEU A 41 23.19 -10.77 3.20
C LEU A 41 24.18 -9.68 3.62
N ALA A 42 23.75 -8.42 3.71
CA ALA A 42 24.60 -7.31 4.13
C ALA A 42 25.08 -7.43 5.58
N ALA A 43 24.29 -8.07 6.45
CA ALA A 43 24.62 -8.32 7.85
C ALA A 43 25.27 -9.69 8.10
N ALA A 44 25.80 -10.35 7.06
CA ALA A 44 26.43 -11.68 7.17
C ALA A 44 25.56 -12.74 7.88
N GLY A 45 24.23 -12.66 7.70
CA GLY A 45 23.26 -13.58 8.30
C GLY A 45 22.68 -13.13 9.65
N GLU A 46 23.19 -12.05 10.26
CA GLU A 46 22.74 -11.57 11.58
C GLU A 46 22.26 -10.11 11.55
N PRO A 47 21.16 -9.80 10.84
CA PRO A 47 20.65 -8.44 10.79
C PRO A 47 20.07 -8.00 12.14
N PRO A 48 20.28 -6.74 12.55
CA PRO A 48 19.72 -6.23 13.80
C PRO A 48 18.18 -6.26 13.74
N LEU A 49 17.55 -6.92 14.72
CA LEU A 49 16.09 -7.12 14.77
C LEU A 49 15.26 -5.83 14.61
N PRO A 50 15.65 -4.67 15.18
CA PRO A 50 14.89 -3.44 14.97
C PRO A 50 14.89 -2.99 13.50
N LEU A 51 16.00 -3.19 12.77
CA LEU A 51 16.08 -2.87 11.34
C LEU A 51 15.19 -3.79 10.51
N VAL A 52 15.14 -5.09 10.85
CA VAL A 52 14.22 -6.04 10.24
C VAL A 52 12.77 -5.60 10.44
N GLY A 53 12.41 -5.20 11.66
CA GLY A 53 11.08 -4.66 11.97
C GLY A 53 10.74 -3.42 11.15
N VAL A 54 11.69 -2.49 11.00
CA VAL A 54 11.54 -1.28 10.17
C VAL A 54 11.36 -1.63 8.69
N ILE A 55 12.10 -2.59 8.15
CA ILE A 55 11.94 -3.03 6.76
C ILE A 55 10.57 -3.68 6.54
N ILE A 56 10.10 -4.51 7.46
CA ILE A 56 8.77 -5.14 7.38
C ILE A 56 7.69 -4.04 7.39
N LEU A 57 7.67 -3.19 8.42
CA LEU A 57 6.66 -2.13 8.54
C LEU A 57 6.75 -1.13 7.39
N GLY A 58 7.96 -0.72 7.02
CA GLY A 58 8.22 0.18 5.91
C GLY A 58 7.71 -0.38 4.60
N SER A 59 7.99 -1.65 4.30
CA SER A 59 7.49 -2.30 3.08
C SER A 59 5.95 -2.37 3.03
N LEU A 60 5.28 -2.64 4.16
CA LEU A 60 3.82 -2.67 4.26
C LEU A 60 3.20 -1.30 3.98
N VAL A 61 3.75 -0.25 4.60
CA VAL A 61 3.25 1.13 4.48
C VAL A 61 3.56 1.71 3.10
N THR A 62 4.79 1.56 2.61
CA THR A 62 5.20 2.05 1.27
C THR A 62 4.44 1.34 0.16
N SER A 63 4.21 0.02 0.27
CA SER A 63 3.37 -0.71 -0.68
C SER A 63 1.93 -0.18 -0.70
N ALA A 64 1.37 0.10 0.49
CA ALA A 64 0.03 0.66 0.59
C ALA A 64 -0.07 2.07 -0.02
N ALA A 65 0.91 2.94 0.26
CA ALA A 65 1.01 4.26 -0.33
C ALA A 65 1.07 4.19 -1.86
N GLY A 66 1.94 3.34 -2.41
CA GLY A 66 2.05 3.13 -3.86
C GLY A 66 0.75 2.62 -4.48
N CYS A 67 0.02 1.73 -3.80
CA CYS A 67 -1.30 1.28 -4.28
C CYS A 67 -2.31 2.42 -4.34
N VAL A 68 -2.39 3.25 -3.30
CA VAL A 68 -3.35 4.38 -3.26
C VAL A 68 -3.00 5.43 -4.31
N ILE A 69 -1.71 5.75 -4.47
CA ILE A 69 -1.23 6.71 -5.48
C ILE A 69 -1.55 6.21 -6.89
N ASN A 70 -1.31 4.92 -7.17
CA ASN A 70 -1.66 4.33 -8.46
C ASN A 70 -3.17 4.40 -8.72
N ASP A 71 -4.01 4.03 -7.74
CA ASP A 71 -5.46 4.10 -7.88
C ASP A 71 -5.96 5.57 -8.03
N LEU A 72 -5.29 6.55 -7.41
CA LEU A 72 -5.56 7.98 -7.61
C LEU A 72 -5.23 8.44 -9.03
N TRP A 73 -4.10 7.99 -9.58
CA TRP A 73 -3.64 8.33 -10.92
C TRP A 73 -4.53 7.69 -11.99
N ASP A 74 -4.87 6.41 -11.80
CA ASP A 74 -5.63 5.60 -12.76
C ASP A 74 -7.15 5.78 -12.65
N ARG A 75 -7.64 6.64 -11.74
CA ARG A 75 -9.07 6.77 -11.38
C ARG A 75 -10.05 6.93 -12.55
N ASN A 76 -9.61 7.52 -13.66
CA ASN A 76 -10.44 7.76 -14.85
C ASN A 76 -10.34 6.62 -15.89
N ILE A 77 -9.25 5.84 -15.83
CA ILE A 77 -8.93 4.75 -16.76
C ILE A 77 -9.45 3.43 -16.21
N ASP A 78 -9.26 3.19 -14.91
CA ASP A 78 -9.68 1.97 -14.22
C ASP A 78 -11.15 1.58 -14.41
N PRO A 79 -12.15 2.50 -14.44
CA PRO A 79 -13.54 2.15 -14.72
C PRO A 79 -13.75 1.47 -16.08
N GLN A 80 -12.85 1.71 -17.04
CA GLN A 80 -12.91 1.18 -18.39
C GLN A 80 -12.30 -0.24 -18.49
N VAL A 81 -11.60 -0.70 -17.44
CA VAL A 81 -10.86 -1.96 -17.44
C VAL A 81 -11.56 -3.00 -16.57
N ALA A 82 -11.85 -4.18 -17.12
CA ALA A 82 -12.58 -5.25 -16.43
C ALA A 82 -11.98 -5.65 -15.08
N ARG A 83 -10.65 -5.66 -14.98
CA ARG A 83 -9.92 -6.06 -13.77
C ARG A 83 -9.92 -5.00 -12.66
N THR A 84 -10.02 -3.71 -13.01
CA THR A 84 -9.75 -2.60 -12.07
C THR A 84 -10.94 -1.67 -11.87
N ARG A 85 -12.04 -1.86 -12.60
CA ARG A 85 -13.29 -1.08 -12.44
C ARG A 85 -13.87 -1.06 -11.03
N ASP A 86 -13.65 -2.13 -10.26
CA ASP A 86 -14.17 -2.27 -8.89
C ASP A 86 -13.21 -1.73 -7.81
N ARG A 87 -12.10 -1.10 -8.20
CA ARG A 87 -11.21 -0.42 -7.24
C ARG A 87 -11.96 0.71 -6.53
N PRO A 88 -11.73 0.93 -5.22
CA PRO A 88 -12.51 1.89 -4.44
C PRO A 88 -12.60 3.32 -5.01
N LEU A 89 -11.51 3.83 -5.59
CA LEU A 89 -11.48 5.17 -6.19
C LEU A 89 -12.09 5.18 -7.61
N ALA A 90 -11.93 4.11 -8.38
CA ALA A 90 -12.48 3.97 -9.72
C ALA A 90 -14.02 3.81 -9.70
N SER A 91 -14.53 2.99 -8.78
CA SER A 91 -15.97 2.76 -8.58
C SER A 91 -16.67 3.89 -7.83
N ARG A 92 -15.94 4.92 -7.41
CA ARG A 92 -16.41 6.04 -6.58
C ARG A 92 -16.98 5.61 -5.22
N ALA A 93 -16.58 4.44 -4.73
CA ALA A 93 -16.92 3.98 -3.37
C ALA A 93 -16.21 4.80 -2.28
N LEU A 94 -15.05 5.39 -2.61
CA LEU A 94 -14.35 6.37 -1.78
C LEU A 94 -14.17 7.68 -2.55
N SER A 95 -14.21 8.81 -1.84
CA SER A 95 -13.90 10.10 -2.43
C SER A 95 -12.40 10.23 -2.71
N ILE A 96 -12.07 11.06 -3.70
CA ILE A 96 -10.68 11.36 -4.04
C ILE A 96 -9.95 12.00 -2.85
N GLN A 97 -10.62 12.87 -2.08
CA GLN A 97 -10.01 13.50 -0.91
C GLN A 97 -9.57 12.46 0.13
N VAL A 98 -10.38 11.43 0.35
CA VAL A 98 -10.02 10.32 1.26
C VAL A 98 -8.79 9.58 0.73
N GLY A 99 -8.75 9.29 -0.57
CA GLY A 99 -7.56 8.70 -1.20
C GLY A 99 -6.30 9.54 -0.99
N ILE A 100 -6.38 10.86 -1.17
CA ILE A 100 -5.26 11.78 -0.95
C ILE A 100 -4.81 11.76 0.51
N VAL A 101 -5.74 11.86 1.46
CA VAL A 101 -5.42 11.84 2.90
C VAL A 101 -4.76 10.51 3.28
N VAL A 102 -5.30 9.39 2.80
CA VAL A 102 -4.71 8.06 3.04
C VAL A 102 -3.30 7.95 2.45
N ALA A 103 -3.07 8.47 1.24
CA ALA A 103 -1.75 8.50 0.62
C ALA A 103 -0.76 9.34 1.42
N LEU A 104 -1.16 10.54 1.88
CA LEU A 104 -0.31 11.41 2.69
C LEU A 104 0.02 10.81 4.05
N VAL A 105 -0.95 10.20 4.73
CA VAL A 105 -0.73 9.50 6.01
C VAL A 105 0.23 8.33 5.80
N ALA A 106 0.01 7.50 4.79
CA ALA A 106 0.90 6.38 4.49
C ALA A 106 2.32 6.86 4.16
N MET A 107 2.46 7.92 3.34
CA MET A 107 3.77 8.49 3.02
C MET A 107 4.45 9.08 4.25
N GLY A 108 3.71 9.76 5.13
CA GLY A 108 4.22 10.28 6.39
C GLY A 108 4.72 9.17 7.32
N CYS A 109 3.94 8.10 7.49
CA CYS A 109 4.36 6.91 8.24
C CYS A 109 5.62 6.27 7.64
N ALA A 110 5.69 6.13 6.31
CA ALA A 110 6.88 5.62 5.63
C ALA A 110 8.09 6.53 5.84
N GLY A 111 7.90 7.85 5.76
CA GLY A 111 8.94 8.85 6.03
C GLY A 111 9.47 8.76 7.46
N VAL A 112 8.58 8.66 8.46
CA VAL A 112 8.98 8.48 9.87
C VAL A 112 9.78 7.20 10.08
N LEU A 113 9.36 6.08 9.47
CA LEU A 113 10.12 4.83 9.52
C LEU A 113 11.48 4.95 8.85
N ALA A 114 11.56 5.69 7.74
CA ALA A 114 12.82 5.92 7.02
C ALA A 114 13.84 6.71 7.87
N LEU A 115 13.40 7.53 8.83
CA LEU A 115 14.31 8.25 9.74
C LEU A 115 15.12 7.32 10.66
N TYR A 116 14.71 6.06 10.80
CA TYR A 116 15.51 5.04 11.49
C TYR A 116 16.75 4.62 10.67
N LEU A 117 16.73 4.82 9.35
CA LEU A 117 17.82 4.45 8.46
C LEU A 117 18.98 5.44 8.56
N ASN A 118 20.17 5.01 8.12
CA ASN A 118 21.34 5.87 8.16
C ASN A 118 21.23 7.03 7.14
N PRO A 119 21.88 8.19 7.40
CA PRO A 119 21.87 9.30 6.46
C PRO A 119 22.38 8.94 5.06
N PHE A 120 23.32 8.00 4.97
CA PHE A 120 23.87 7.51 3.71
C PHE A 120 22.79 6.91 2.78
N THR A 121 21.73 6.33 3.35
CA THR A 121 20.58 5.78 2.61
C THR A 121 19.82 6.84 1.80
N PHE A 122 19.88 8.10 2.22
CA PHE A 122 19.19 9.20 1.52
C PHE A 122 20.07 9.90 0.48
N TRP A 123 21.39 9.74 0.58
CA TRP A 123 22.36 10.40 -0.30
C TRP A 123 22.72 9.57 -1.53
N LEU A 124 22.68 8.23 -1.40
CA LEU A 124 22.92 7.27 -2.48
C LEU A 124 21.64 7.03 -3.29
#